data_AF-A0A268BU00-F1
#
_entry.id   AF-A0A268BU00-F1
#
_cell.length_a   1.000
_cell.length_b   1.000
_cell.length_c   1.000
_cell.angle_alpha   90.00
_cell.angle_beta   90.00
_cell.angle_gamma   90.00
#
_symmetry.space_group_name_H-M   'P 1'
#
loop_
_entity.id
_entity.type
_entity.pdbx_description
1 polymer ?
#
loop_
_entity_poly.entity_id
_entity_poly.type
_entity_poly.pdbx_seq_one_letter_code
_entity_poly.pdbx_strand_id
1 'polypeptide(L)'
;MREPSRLSYLDSTLLINDYKYGFEEGLDFYSVLSKSDGGRPSTEYFLKMDTAKEIAMVENNDQGRQIRKYFIEWLFVIIHPKTSKLLVTTN
;
A
#
# COMPACT_ATOMS: atom_id res chain seq x y z
N MET A 1 5.64 10.78 -27.52
CA MET A 1 4.77 10.32 -26.41
C MET A 1 5.59 9.34 -25.59
N ARG A 2 5.90 9.67 -24.33
CA ARG A 2 6.75 8.84 -23.45
C ARG A 2 5.81 8.14 -22.46
N GLU A 3 5.79 6.81 -22.51
CA GLU A 3 4.99 5.93 -21.65
C GLU A 3 5.08 6.35 -20.16
N PRO A 4 3.95 6.46 -19.44
CA PRO A 4 3.97 6.73 -18.00
C PRO A 4 4.10 5.39 -17.27
N SER A 5 5.31 4.83 -17.19
CA SER A 5 5.51 3.50 -16.57
C SER A 5 6.78 3.41 -15.74
N ARG A 6 6.73 3.94 -14.50
CA ARG A 6 7.52 3.44 -13.33
C ARG A 6 7.33 4.23 -12.04
N LEU A 7 6.70 5.40 -12.07
CA LEU A 7 6.72 6.35 -10.95
C LEU A 7 5.64 6.14 -9.87
N SER A 8 4.85 5.07 -9.90
CA SER A 8 3.83 4.79 -8.87
C SER A 8 4.23 3.72 -7.85
N TYR A 9 5.46 3.20 -7.89
CA TYR A 9 5.93 2.13 -6.98
C TYR A 9 7.24 2.47 -6.26
N LEU A 10 7.74 3.70 -6.42
CA LEU A 10 9.04 4.12 -5.89
C LEU A 10 9.00 4.64 -4.44
N ASP A 11 7.82 4.95 -3.88
CA ASP A 11 7.73 5.40 -2.48
C ASP A 11 7.83 4.22 -1.50
N SER A 12 7.12 3.11 -1.75
CA SER A 12 7.11 1.97 -0.82
C SER A 12 8.46 1.25 -0.73
N THR A 13 9.20 1.16 -1.83
CA THR A 13 10.53 0.53 -1.86
C THR A 13 11.55 1.29 -1.02
N LEU A 14 11.45 2.63 -0.95
CA LEU A 14 12.31 3.45 -0.10
C LEU A 14 11.98 3.24 1.39
N LEU A 15 10.71 3.04 1.73
CA LEU A 15 10.26 2.86 3.11
C LEU A 15 10.60 1.46 3.66
N ILE A 16 10.56 0.43 2.81
CA ILE A 16 10.96 -0.94 3.20
C ILE A 16 12.45 -1.00 3.57
N ASN A 17 13.29 -0.22 2.88
CA ASN A 17 14.74 -0.18 3.12
C ASN A 17 15.16 0.87 4.16
N ASP A 18 14.23 1.70 4.63
CA ASP A 18 14.49 2.69 5.67
C ASP A 18 14.31 2.04 7.05
N TYR A 19 15.45 1.85 7.74
CA TYR A 19 15.53 1.31 9.10
C TYR A 19 14.66 2.07 10.12
N LYS A 20 14.17 3.26 9.76
CA LYS A 20 13.26 4.08 10.55
C LYS A 20 11.90 3.44 10.82
N TYR A 21 11.40 2.57 9.93
CA TYR A 21 10.07 1.95 10.09
C TYR A 21 10.12 0.54 10.69
N GLY A 22 11.30 -0.08 10.73
CA GLY A 22 11.51 -1.34 11.45
C GLY A 22 10.85 -2.57 10.85
N PHE A 23 10.55 -2.58 9.54
CA PHE A 23 9.97 -3.75 8.87
C PHE A 23 10.99 -4.90 8.76
N GLU A 24 10.55 -6.12 9.06
CA GLU A 24 11.39 -7.31 9.06
C GLU A 24 11.05 -8.26 7.89
N GLU A 25 12.06 -8.70 7.14
CA GLU A 25 11.87 -9.68 6.06
C GLU A 25 11.42 -11.04 6.63
N GLY A 26 10.40 -11.64 6.03
CA GLY A 26 9.73 -12.85 6.53
C GLY A 26 8.59 -12.57 7.51
N LEU A 27 8.54 -11.37 8.11
CA LEU A 27 7.44 -10.93 8.98
C LEU A 27 6.57 -9.87 8.33
N ASP A 28 7.12 -8.86 7.68
CA ASP A 28 6.36 -7.74 7.11
C ASP A 28 6.34 -7.77 5.59
N PHE A 29 7.40 -8.29 4.99
CA PHE A 29 7.52 -8.42 3.54
C PHE A 29 8.42 -9.60 3.13
N TYR A 30 8.41 -9.93 1.85
CA TYR A 30 9.33 -10.87 1.22
C TYR A 30 9.96 -10.23 -0.02
N SER A 31 11.28 -10.35 -0.18
CA SER A 31 11.94 -9.92 -1.40
C SER A 31 12.04 -11.06 -2.43
N VAL A 32 11.83 -10.73 -3.70
CA VAL A 32 11.97 -11.67 -4.81
C VAL A 32 12.79 -11.01 -5.91
N LEU A 33 13.77 -11.74 -6.43
CA LEU A 33 14.52 -11.29 -7.60
C LEU A 33 13.68 -11.49 -8.85
N SER A 34 13.39 -10.40 -9.55
CA SER A 34 12.68 -10.43 -10.83
C SER A 34 13.51 -11.18 -11.87
N LYS A 35 12.85 -11.92 -12.77
CA LYS A 35 13.56 -12.52 -13.92
C LYS A 35 14.11 -11.41 -14.82
N SER A 36 15.35 -11.57 -15.28
CA SER A 36 16.01 -10.63 -16.18
C SER A 36 16.52 -11.32 -17.43
N ASP A 37 16.14 -10.84 -18.61
CA ASP A 37 16.57 -11.37 -19.91
C ASP A 37 17.93 -10.80 -20.37
N GLY A 38 18.81 -10.39 -19.44
CA GLY A 38 20.17 -9.93 -19.79
C GLY A 38 20.76 -8.79 -18.95
N GLY A 39 20.12 -8.36 -17.86
CA GLY A 39 20.60 -7.31 -16.96
C GLY A 39 20.71 -7.75 -15.50
N ARG A 40 21.09 -6.84 -14.59
CA ARG A 40 21.00 -7.12 -13.14
C ARG A 40 19.51 -7.22 -12.78
N PRO A 41 19.06 -8.34 -12.17
CA PRO A 41 17.65 -8.52 -11.81
C PRO A 41 17.23 -7.45 -10.79
N SER A 42 15.99 -6.95 -10.95
CA SER A 42 15.38 -6.01 -10.01
C SER A 42 14.93 -6.76 -8.78
N THR A 43 14.96 -6.12 -7.61
CA THR A 43 14.32 -6.67 -6.42
C THR A 43 12.87 -6.19 -6.40
N GLU A 44 11.94 -7.13 -6.34
CA GLU A 44 10.52 -6.90 -6.11
C GLU A 44 10.19 -7.24 -4.66
N TYR A 45 9.22 -6.52 -4.07
CA TYR A 45 8.83 -6.70 -2.68
C TYR A 45 7.35 -7.05 -2.59
N PHE A 46 7.05 -8.14 -1.90
CA PHE A 46 5.69 -8.54 -1.56
C PHE A 46 5.42 -8.16 -0.11
N LEU A 47 4.52 -7.21 0.10
CA LEU A 47 4.15 -6.72 1.42
C LEU A 47 3.00 -7.54 2.02
N LYS A 48 3.01 -7.74 3.34
CA LYS A 48 1.77 -8.09 4.04
C LYS A 48 0.77 -6.95 3.95
N MET A 49 -0.51 -7.30 4.04
CA MET A 49 -1.61 -6.36 3.93
C MET A 49 -1.52 -5.24 4.99
N ASP A 50 -1.16 -5.58 6.23
CA ASP A 50 -1.08 -4.59 7.32
C ASP A 50 0.12 -3.65 7.14
N THR A 51 1.28 -4.19 6.76
CA THR A 51 2.47 -3.42 6.37
C THR A 51 2.16 -2.45 5.22
N ALA A 52 1.43 -2.90 4.20
CA ALA A 52 1.03 -2.05 3.08
C ALA A 52 0.07 -0.91 3.51
N LYS A 53 -0.83 -1.17 4.47
CA LYS A 53 -1.69 -0.13 5.06
C LYS A 53 -0.87 0.90 5.82
N GLU A 54 0.07 0.46 6.66
CA GLU A 54 0.93 1.35 7.43
C GLU A 54 1.74 2.28 6.52
N ILE A 55 2.36 1.72 5.49
CA ILE A 55 3.08 2.49 4.46
C ILE A 55 2.15 3.52 3.81
N ALA A 56 0.97 3.09 3.35
CA ALA A 56 0.00 4.00 2.74
C ALA A 56 -0.55 5.08 3.70
N MET A 57 -0.54 4.83 5.01
CA MET A 57 -0.91 5.81 6.01
C MET A 57 0.17 6.89 6.21
N VAL A 58 1.45 6.51 6.09
CA VAL A 58 2.60 7.42 6.25
C VAL A 58 2.92 8.20 4.98
N GLU A 59 2.77 7.56 3.81
CA GLU A 59 3.11 8.18 2.53
C GLU A 59 2.27 9.44 2.23
N ASN A 60 2.94 10.53 1.88
CA ASN A 60 2.31 11.79 1.48
C ASN A 60 2.12 11.89 -0.04
N ASN A 61 1.49 10.86 -0.63
CA ASN A 61 1.16 10.82 -2.05
C ASN A 61 -0.35 10.56 -2.26
N ASP A 62 -0.81 10.67 -3.50
CA ASP A 62 -2.24 10.54 -3.84
C ASP A 62 -2.76 9.10 -3.68
N GLN A 63 -1.89 8.10 -3.81
CA GLN A 63 -2.25 6.69 -3.60
C GLN A 63 -2.48 6.41 -2.11
N GLY A 64 -1.54 6.82 -1.25
CA GLY A 64 -1.69 6.79 0.21
C GLY A 64 -2.92 7.57 0.67
N ARG A 65 -3.22 8.73 0.07
CA ARG A 65 -4.44 9.49 0.36
C ARG A 65 -5.71 8.70 0.06
N GLN A 66 -5.77 8.01 -1.09
CA GLN A 66 -6.94 7.18 -1.46
C GLN A 66 -7.11 6.01 -0.51
N ILE A 67 -6.02 5.32 -0.19
CA ILE A 67 -6.01 4.18 0.73
C ILE A 67 -6.45 4.63 2.13
N ARG A 68 -5.94 5.75 2.65
CA ARG A 68 -6.38 6.33 3.93
C ARG A 68 -7.88 6.62 3.95
N LYS A 69 -8.40 7.28 2.91
CA LYS A 69 -9.84 7.60 2.83
C LYS A 69 -10.69 6.32 2.86
N TYR A 70 -10.33 5.34 2.03
CA TYR A 70 -11.05 4.07 1.95
C TYR A 70 -11.04 3.31 3.27
N PHE A 71 -9.87 3.13 3.90
CA PHE A 71 -9.78 2.38 5.14
C PHE A 71 -10.37 3.12 6.35
N ILE A 72 -10.30 4.45 6.41
CA ILE A 72 -10.97 5.24 7.46
C ILE A 72 -12.49 5.11 7.32
N GLU A 73 -13.02 5.25 6.10
CA GLU A 73 -14.45 5.10 5.83
C GLU A 73 -14.94 3.69 6.20
N TRP A 74 -14.20 2.66 5.76
CA TRP A 74 -14.53 1.28 6.06
C TRP A 74 -14.50 0.98 7.57
N LEU A 75 -13.47 1.46 8.27
CA LEU A 75 -13.37 1.33 9.73
C LEU A 75 -14.54 2.04 10.42
N PHE A 76 -14.89 3.25 9.99
CA PHE A 76 -16.01 4.01 10.54
C PHE A 76 -17.34 3.25 10.42
N VAL A 77 -17.58 2.59 9.28
CA VAL A 77 -18.79 1.78 9.05
C VAL A 77 -18.85 0.57 9.99
N ILE A 78 -17.72 -0.10 10.23
CA ILE A 78 -17.66 -1.27 11.10
C ILE A 78 -17.93 -0.89 12.56
N ILE A 79 -17.31 0.18 13.04
CA ILE A 79 -17.45 0.62 14.45
C ILE A 79 -18.80 1.32 14.70
N HIS A 80 -19.43 1.90 13.66
CA HIS A 80 -20.75 2.53 13.73
C HIS A 80 -21.76 1.86 12.78
N PRO A 81 -22.22 0.64 13.08
CA PRO A 81 -23.10 -0.14 12.19
C PRO A 81 -24.53 0.42 12.05
N LYS A 82 -24.95 1.36 12.91
CA LYS A 82 -26.29 1.97 12.83
C LYS A 82 -26.43 2.99 11.69
N THR A 83 -25.33 3.57 11.21
CA THR A 83 -25.30 4.58 10.14
C THR A 83 -25.38 3.97 8.74
N SER A 84 -24.96 2.72 8.55
CA SER A 84 -24.90 2.06 7.23
C SER A 84 -26.28 1.66 6.69
N LYS A 85 -27.23 1.29 7.55
CA LYS A 85 -28.61 0.94 7.13
C LYS A 85 -29.39 2.13 6.54
N LEU A 86 -29.01 3.37 6.84
CA LEU A 86 -29.72 4.55 6.34
C LEU A 86 -29.36 4.91 4.88
N LEU A 87 -28.18 4.49 4.39
CA LEU A 87 -27.70 4.83 3.04
C LEU A 87 -28.20 3.85 1.96
N VAL A 88 -28.70 2.67 2.35
CA VAL A 88 -29.13 1.62 1.41
C VAL A 88 -30.65 1.63 1.19
N THR A 89 -31.42 2.31 2.04
CA THR A 89 -32.90 2.35 1.99
C THR A 89 -33.49 3.63 1.39
N THR A 90 -32.73 4.37 0.58
CA THR A 90 -33.26 5.54 -0.13
C THR A 90 -33.13 5.34 -1.65
N ASN A 91 -33.97 4.48 -2.19
CA ASN A 91 -34.39 4.45 -3.60
C ASN A 91 -35.74 3.75 -3.71
#